data_AF-A0A957B780-F1
#
_entry.id   AF-A0A957B780-F1
#
_cell.length_a   1.000
_cell.length_b   1.000
_cell.length_c   1.000
_cell.angle_alpha   90.00
_cell.angle_beta   90.00
_cell.angle_gamma   90.00
#
_symmetry.space_group_name_H-M   'P 1'
#
loop_
_entity.id
_entity.type
_entity.pdbx_description
1 polymer ?
#
loop_
_entity_poly.entity_id
_entity_poly.type
_entity_poly.pdbx_seq_one_letter_code
_entity_poly.pdbx_strand_id
1 'polypeptide(L)' 'MTKLLEKAIAELTKLSEGQQDSMAQWILDELEDEAHWDQTFADSLPQLEQLAKKALEDYKRGRTEELNPDSLP' A
#
# COMPACT_ATOMS: atom_id res chain seq x y z
N MET A 1 -8.22 -21.04 -9.48
CA MET A 1 -6.83 -20.61 -9.19
C MET A 1 -6.26 -20.05 -10.48
N THR A 2 -5.46 -18.98 -10.45
CA THR A 2 -4.79 -18.51 -11.67
C THR A 2 -3.65 -19.46 -12.00
N LYS A 3 -3.24 -19.56 -13.29
CA LYS A 3 -2.10 -20.40 -13.69
C LYS A 3 -0.82 -20.03 -12.94
N LEU A 4 -0.66 -18.76 -12.59
CA LEU A 4 0.49 -18.28 -11.83
C LEU A 4 0.45 -18.78 -10.38
N LEU A 5 -0.71 -18.71 -9.72
CA LEU A 5 -0.88 -19.19 -8.35
C LEU A 5 -0.72 -20.73 -8.27
N GLU A 6 -1.24 -21.46 -9.26
CA GLU A 6 -1.00 -22.90 -9.40
C GLU A 6 0.48 -23.24 -9.46
N LYS A 7 1.24 -22.52 -10.32
CA LYS A 7 2.68 -22.72 -10.44
C LYS A 7 3.40 -22.39 -9.13
N ALA A 8 3.04 -21.31 -8.46
CA ALA A 8 3.64 -20.92 -7.18
C ALA A 8 3.44 -22.03 -6.13
N ILE A 9 2.21 -22.49 -5.92
CA ILE A 9 1.91 -23.58 -4.97
C ILE A 9 2.67 -24.85 -5.34
N ALA A 10 2.72 -25.22 -6.63
CA ALA A 10 3.46 -26.39 -7.08
C ALA A 10 4.97 -26.31 -6.74
N GLU A 11 5.59 -25.14 -6.82
CA GLU A 11 6.99 -24.98 -6.37
C GLU A 11 7.12 -25.04 -4.84
N LEU A 12 6.18 -24.45 -4.09
CA LEU A 12 6.19 -24.50 -2.62
C LEU A 12 6.09 -25.93 -2.08
N THR A 13 5.24 -26.77 -2.69
CA THR A 13 5.08 -28.18 -2.27
C THR A 13 6.34 -29.03 -2.43
N LYS A 14 7.36 -28.57 -3.19
CA LYS A 14 8.65 -29.27 -3.33
C LYS A 14 9.62 -28.98 -2.19
N LEU A 15 9.34 -27.98 -1.36
CA LEU A 15 10.17 -27.61 -0.21
C LEU A 15 10.01 -28.61 0.93
N SER A 16 10.93 -28.61 1.90
CA SER A 16 10.74 -29.35 3.15
C SER A 16 9.58 -28.77 3.97
N GLU A 17 8.95 -29.56 4.84
CA GLU A 17 7.80 -29.13 5.65
C GLU A 17 8.08 -27.82 6.42
N GLY A 18 9.23 -27.70 7.09
CA GLY A 18 9.56 -26.46 7.80
C GLY A 18 9.72 -25.23 6.89
N GLN A 19 10.18 -25.43 5.65
CA GLN A 19 10.25 -24.36 4.65
C GLN A 19 8.87 -24.02 4.09
N GLN A 20 7.99 -25.02 3.93
CA GLN A 20 6.60 -24.79 3.53
C GLN A 20 5.89 -23.95 4.59
N ASP A 21 6.01 -24.31 5.87
CA ASP A 21 5.40 -23.57 6.98
C ASP A 21 5.93 -22.14 7.07
N SER A 22 7.26 -21.97 6.96
CA SER A 22 7.87 -20.63 6.98
C SER A 22 7.38 -19.75 5.83
N MET A 23 7.24 -20.32 4.63
CA MET A 23 6.75 -19.58 3.47
C MET A 23 5.24 -19.31 3.54
N ALA A 24 4.47 -20.26 4.07
CA ALA A 24 3.04 -20.09 4.29
C ALA A 24 2.79 -18.95 5.29
N GLN A 25 3.52 -18.91 6.40
CA GLN A 25 3.41 -17.82 7.36
C GLN A 25 3.74 -16.47 6.72
N TRP A 26 4.84 -16.37 5.98
CA TRP A 26 5.22 -15.13 5.31
C TRP A 26 4.16 -14.65 4.31
N ILE A 27 3.57 -15.55 3.52
CA ILE A 27 2.49 -15.20 2.59
C ILE A 27 1.25 -14.71 3.35
N LEU A 28 0.90 -15.33 4.46
CA LEU A 28 -0.26 -14.91 5.26
C LEU A 28 -0.04 -13.53 5.88
N ASP A 29 1.15 -13.27 6.42
CA ASP A 29 1.51 -11.97 7.00
C ASP A 29 1.43 -10.86 5.94
N GLU A 30 1.98 -11.08 4.74
CA GLU A 30 1.92 -10.10 3.64
C GLU A 30 0.48 -9.80 3.20
N LEU A 31 -0.39 -10.81 3.17
CA LEU A 31 -1.80 -10.63 2.82
C LEU A 31 -2.56 -9.86 3.90
N GLU A 32 -2.23 -10.07 5.17
CA GLU A 32 -2.80 -9.31 6.28
C GLU A 32 -2.34 -7.85 6.26
N ASP A 33 -1.05 -7.62 6.02
CA ASP A 33 -0.48 -6.28 5.91
C ASP A 33 -1.10 -5.49 4.74
N GLU A 34 -1.23 -6.10 3.55
CA GLU A 34 -1.87 -5.46 2.39
C GLU A 34 -3.33 -5.12 2.69
N ALA A 35 -4.08 -6.05 3.30
CA ALA A 35 -5.47 -5.80 3.68
C ALA A 35 -5.60 -4.68 4.72
N HIS A 36 -4.67 -4.61 5.67
CA HIS A 36 -4.62 -3.54 6.66
C HIS A 36 -4.31 -2.18 6.03
N TRP A 37 -3.36 -2.14 5.09
CA TRP A 37 -3.03 -0.93 4.34
C TRP A 37 -4.20 -0.45 3.48
N ASP A 38 -4.85 -1.34 2.74
CA ASP A 38 -6.03 -1.01 1.93
C ASP A 38 -7.14 -0.40 2.79
N GLN A 39 -7.43 -1.00 3.93
CA GLN A 39 -8.44 -0.49 4.86
C GLN A 39 -8.06 0.87 5.43
N THR A 40 -6.83 1.01 5.93
CA THR A 40 -6.34 2.25 6.53
C THR A 40 -6.31 3.38 5.52
N PHE A 41 -5.91 3.08 4.28
CA PHE A 41 -5.90 4.05 3.19
C PHE A 41 -7.32 4.46 2.80
N ALA A 42 -8.26 3.51 2.66
CA ALA A 42 -9.65 3.81 2.38
C ALA A 42 -10.28 4.72 3.45
N ASP A 43 -9.99 4.45 4.74
CA ASP A 43 -10.47 5.26 5.86
C ASP A 43 -9.85 6.66 5.90
N SER A 44 -8.68 6.86 5.28
CA SER A 44 -8.02 8.17 5.17
C SER A 44 -8.64 9.07 4.08
N LEU A 45 -9.40 8.52 3.13
CA LEU A 45 -9.93 9.26 1.98
C LEU A 45 -10.72 10.52 2.35
N PRO A 46 -11.60 10.54 3.38
CA PRO A 46 -12.32 11.76 3.75
C PRO A 46 -11.38 12.88 4.23
N GLN A 47 -10.32 12.52 4.96
CA GLN A 47 -9.33 13.48 5.44
C GLN A 47 -8.49 14.01 4.27
N LEU A 48 -8.06 13.13 3.36
CA LEU A 48 -7.36 13.52 2.13
C LEU A 48 -8.22 14.43 1.25
N GLU A 49 -9.52 14.16 1.13
CA GLU A 49 -10.45 15.02 0.39
C GLU A 49 -10.56 16.41 1.02
N GLN A 50 -10.62 16.49 2.35
CA GLN A 50 -10.62 17.76 3.07
C GLN A 50 -9.33 18.55 2.84
N LEU A 51 -8.18 17.87 2.90
CA LEU A 51 -6.87 18.49 2.63
C LEU A 51 -6.77 19.01 1.20
N ALA A 52 -7.23 18.23 0.22
CA ALA A 52 -7.25 18.62 -1.19
C ALA A 52 -8.15 19.85 -1.41
N LYS A 53 -9.36 19.87 -0.82
CA LYS A 53 -10.27 21.03 -0.88
C LYS A 53 -9.60 22.27 -0.29
N LYS A 54 -8.98 22.15 0.89
CA LYS A 54 -8.28 23.25 1.53
C LYS A 54 -7.13 23.78 0.67
N ALA A 55 -6.29 22.90 0.12
CA ALA A 55 -5.18 23.29 -0.74
C ALA A 55 -5.68 24.08 -1.98
N LEU A 56 -6.78 23.63 -2.60
CA LEU A 56 -7.40 24.35 -3.72
C LEU A 56 -7.96 25.71 -3.31
N GLU A 57 -8.56 25.83 -2.12
CA GLU A 57 -9.03 27.11 -1.59
C GLU A 57 -7.88 28.06 -1.23
N ASP A 58 -6.78 27.54 -0.70
CA ASP A 58 -5.57 28.30 -0.42
C ASP A 58 -4.98 28.85 -1.72
N TYR A 59 -4.85 28.02 -2.76
CA TYR A 59 -4.40 28.44 -4.09
C TYR A 59 -5.29 29.54 -4.68
N LYS A 60 -6.61 29.32 -4.70
CA LYS A 60 -7.58 30.31 -5.24
C LYS A 60 -7.54 31.65 -4.51
N ARG A 61 -7.14 31.66 -3.23
CA ARG A 61 -7.03 32.87 -2.41
C ARG A 61 -5.61 33.44 -2.37
N GLY A 62 -4.69 32.92 -3.19
CA GLY A 62 -3.30 33.40 -3.28
C GLY A 62 -2.47 33.11 -2.03
N ARG A 63 -2.83 32.09 -1.24
CA ARG A 63 -2.10 31.66 -0.03
C ARG A 63 -1.08 30.55 -0.30
N THR A 64 -0.70 30.34 -1.55
CA THR A 64 0.29 29.35 -1.97
C THR A 64 1.47 30.04 -2.62
N GLU A 65 2.65 29.42 -2.51
CA GLU A 65 3.87 29.85 -3.18
C GLU A 65 4.36 28.77 -4.15
N GLU A 66 5.19 29.16 -5.11
CA GLU A 66 5.83 28.20 -6.00
C GLU A 66 6.84 27.36 -5.23
N LEU A 67 6.76 26.04 -5.39
CA LEU A 67 7.72 25.12 -4.80
C LEU A 67 9.06 25.24 -5.54
N ASN A 68 10.13 25.60 -4.83
CA ASN A 68 11.51 25.49 -5.32
C ASN A 68 12.14 24.19 -4.77
N PRO A 69 12.33 23.13 -5.59
CA PRO A 69 12.86 21.85 -5.12
C PRO A 69 14.27 21.94 -4.53
N ASP A 70 15.09 22.89 -4.99
CA ASP A 70 16.47 23.09 -4.51
C ASP A 70 16.53 23.69 -3.10
N SER A 71 15.38 24.10 -2.56
CA SER A 71 15.25 24.64 -1.20
C SER A 71 14.61 23.68 -0.21
N LEU A 72 14.29 22.44 -0.64
CA LEU A 72 13.79 21.40 0.25
C LEU A 72 14.93 20.87 1.15
N PRO A 73 14.66 20.64 2.45
CA PRO A 73 15.65 20.16 3.42
C PRO A 73 16.08 18.71 3.19
#